data_AF-A0A7C3GIE2-F1
#
_entry.id   AF-A0A7C3GIE2-F1
#
_cell.length_a   1.000
_cell.length_b   1.000
_cell.length_c   1.000
_cell.angle_alpha   90.00
_cell.angle_beta   90.00
_cell.angle_gamma   90.00
#
_symmetry.space_group_name_H-M   'P 1'
#
loop_
_entity.id
_entity.type
_entity.pdbx_description
1 polymer ?
#
loop_
_entity_poly.entity_id
_entity_poly.type
_entity_poly.pdbx_seq_one_letter_code
_entity_poly.pdbx_strand_id
1 'polypeptide(L)' 'ERIEQSPIREVAATDTCPPPDPLPEKFKVLPVGPLFAEAIWRIHRGESVSALFR' A
#
# COMPACT_ATOMS: atom_id res chain seq x y z
N GLU A 1 -14.88 8.53 10.81
CA GLU A 1 -16.30 8.92 10.75
C GLU A 1 -16.81 9.16 9.33
N ARG A 2 -16.30 10.14 8.57
CA ARG A 2 -16.85 10.47 7.21
C ARG A 2 -16.94 9.28 6.26
N ILE A 3 -15.90 8.45 6.19
CA ILE A 3 -15.86 7.28 5.29
C ILE A 3 -16.83 6.20 5.79
N GLU A 4 -16.86 5.95 7.10
CA GLU A 4 -17.80 5.01 7.72
C GLU A 4 -19.26 5.39 7.45
N GLN A 5 -19.60 6.67 7.55
CA GLN A 5 -20.96 7.18 7.30
C GLN A 5 -21.32 7.33 5.82
N SER A 6 -20.36 7.12 4.90
CA SER A 6 -20.58 7.30 3.46
C SER A 6 -21.19 6.04 2.81
N PRO A 7 -21.80 6.15 1.62
CA PRO A 7 -22.25 4.98 0.85
C PRO A 7 -21.10 4.16 0.24
N ILE A 8 -19.84 4.49 0.54
CA ILE A 8 -18.67 3.75 0.05
C ILE A 8 -18.70 2.33 0.63
N ARG A 9 -18.45 1.35 -0.25
CA ARG A 9 -18.39 -0.08 0.10
C ARG A 9 -17.06 -0.46 0.74
N GLU A 10 -15.94 -0.06 0.14
CA GLU A 10 -14.59 -0.40 0.59
C GLU A 10 -13.62 0.71 0.16
N VAL A 11 -12.64 1.01 1.02
CA VAL A 11 -11.51 1.88 0.74
C VAL A 11 -10.25 1.03 0.81
N ALA A 12 -9.64 0.77 -0.35
CA ALA A 12 -8.35 0.13 -0.42
C ALA A 12 -7.22 1.18 -0.33
N ALA A 13 -6.24 0.94 0.53
CA ALA A 13 -5.06 1.77 0.70
C ALA A 13 -3.81 0.91 0.90
N THR A 14 -2.61 1.48 0.73
CA THR A 14 -1.35 0.81 1.05
C THR A 14 -0.88 1.13 2.47
N ASP A 15 -0.05 0.28 3.06
CA ASP A 15 0.65 0.53 4.34
C ASP A 15 1.88 1.45 4.21
N THR A 16 1.89 2.35 3.21
CA THR A 16 2.94 3.36 3.00
C THR A 16 3.06 4.33 4.18
N CYS A 17 1.98 4.48 4.95
CA CYS A 17 1.95 5.16 6.24
C CYS A 17 1.33 4.20 7.27
N PRO A 18 1.67 4.35 8.58
CA PRO A 18 1.02 3.57 9.62
C PRO A 18 -0.50 3.73 9.58
N PRO A 19 -1.28 2.64 9.51
CA PRO A 19 -2.73 2.73 9.54
C PRO A 19 -3.21 3.17 10.92
N PRO A 20 -4.42 3.76 11.00
CA PRO A 20 -5.06 4.03 12.29
C PRO A 20 -5.32 2.74 13.07
N ASP A 21 -5.29 2.83 14.39
CA ASP A 21 -5.61 1.76 15.33
C ASP A 21 -6.70 2.24 16.30
N PRO A 22 -7.94 1.69 16.24
CA PRO A 22 -8.36 0.57 15.41
C PRO A 22 -8.54 0.92 13.94
N LEU A 23 -8.33 -0.06 13.05
CA LEU A 23 -8.59 0.07 11.62
C LEU A 23 -10.11 0.16 11.37
N PRO A 24 -10.62 1.18 10.64
CA PRO A 24 -12.04 1.28 10.34
C PRO A 24 -12.52 0.12 9.46
N GLU A 25 -13.78 -0.31 9.63
CA GLU A 25 -14.34 -1.51 8.98
C GLU A 25 -14.30 -1.44 7.44
N LYS A 26 -14.47 -0.24 6.87
CA LYS A 26 -14.47 -0.07 5.41
C LYS A 26 -13.07 -0.05 4.81
N PHE A 27 -12.02 -0.08 5.61
CA PHE A 27 -10.65 0.00 5.11
C PHE A 27 -10.03 -1.37 4.88
N LYS A 28 -9.40 -1.51 3.71
CA LYS A 28 -8.54 -2.64 3.37
C LYS A 28 -7.12 -2.12 3.13
N VAL A 29 -6.19 -2.47 4.01
CA VAL A 29 -4.79 -2.06 3.90
C VAL A 29 -3.99 -3.17 3.20
N LEU A 30 -3.29 -2.80 2.12
CA LEU A 30 -2.48 -3.67 1.30
C LEU A 30 -0.99 -3.45 1.60
N PRO A 31 -0.21 -4.51 1.84
CA PRO A 31 1.22 -4.36 2.10
C PRO A 31 1.97 -3.99 0.82
N VAL A 32 2.80 -2.94 0.89
CA VAL A 32 3.69 -2.52 -0.20
C VAL A 32 5.17 -2.86 0.08
N GLY A 33 5.50 -3.26 1.30
CA GLY A 33 6.87 -3.59 1.73
C GLY A 33 7.69 -4.45 0.75
N PRO A 34 7.15 -5.58 0.23
CA PRO A 34 7.87 -6.42 -0.74
C PRO A 34 8.24 -5.68 -2.04
N LEU A 35 7.37 -4.79 -2.54
CA LEU A 35 7.63 -3.99 -3.74
C LEU A 35 8.79 -3.01 -3.49
N PHE A 36 8.82 -2.36 -2.33
CA PHE A 36 9.91 -1.46 -1.95
C PHE A 36 11.22 -2.20 -1.72
N ALA A 37 11.19 -3.37 -1.09
CA ALA A 37 12.38 -4.20 -0.89
C ALA A 37 13.04 -4.56 -2.24
N GLU A 38 12.24 -4.99 -3.21
CA GLU A 38 12.72 -5.35 -4.55
C GLU A 38 13.22 -4.12 -5.33
N ALA A 39 12.57 -2.96 -5.18
CA ALA A 39 13.05 -1.72 -5.78
C ALA A 39 14.43 -1.32 -5.22
N ILE A 40 14.63 -1.39 -3.90
CA ILE A 40 15.93 -1.14 -3.25
C ILE A 40 16.99 -2.11 -3.76
N TRP A 41 16.67 -3.40 -3.84
CA TRP A 41 17.57 -4.45 -4.34
C TRP A 41 18.04 -4.18 -5.77
N ARG A 42 17.12 -3.81 -6.67
CA ARG A 42 17.42 -3.50 -8.07
C ARG A 42 18.29 -2.27 -8.22
N ILE A 43 17.98 -1.19 -7.49
CA ILE A 43 18.79 0.04 -7.48
C ILE A 43 20.22 -0.29 -7.04
N HIS A 44 20.38 -1.09 -5.98
CA HIS A 44 21.70 -1.49 -5.49
C HIS A 44 22.52 -2.28 -6.52
N ARG A 45 21.86 -3.10 -7.36
CA ARG A 45 22.52 -3.96 -8.36
C ARG A 45 22.61 -3.34 -9.76
N GLY A 46 22.11 -2.12 -9.96
CA GLY A 46 22.03 -1.50 -11.28
C GLY A 46 21.05 -2.20 -12.22
N GLU A 47 20.08 -2.93 -11.67
CA GLU A 47 19.05 -3.61 -12.44
C GLU A 47 17.88 -2.66 -12.74
N SER A 48 17.16 -2.89 -13.84
CA SER A 48 16.02 -2.04 -14.21
C SER A 48 14.88 -2.16 -13.18
N VAL A 49 14.48 -1.02 -12.62
CA VAL A 49 13.31 -0.87 -11.74
C VAL A 49 12.00 -0.90 -12.52
N SER A 50 11.98 -0.43 -13.78
CA SER A 50 10.76 -0.43 -14.60
C SER A 50 10.21 -1.83 -14.87
N ALA A 51 11.06 -2.86 -14.74
CA ALA A 51 10.66 -4.26 -14.85
C ALA A 51 9.67 -4.72 -13.76
N LEU A 52 9.47 -3.94 -12.68
CA LEU A 52 8.50 -4.20 -11.61
C LEU A 52 7.05 -3.84 -11.96
N PHE A 53 6.83 -2.99 -12.97
CA PHE A 53 5.53 -2.38 -13.26
C PHE A 53 4.99 -2.80 -14.65
N ARG A 54 4.95 -4.12 -14.90
CA ARG A 54 4.49 -4.69 -16.17
C ARG A 54 2.97 -4.68 -16.31
#